data_AF-A0A8J7VZY0-F1
#
_entry.id   AF-A0A8J7VZY0-F1
#
_cell.length_a   1.000
_cell.length_b   1.000
_cell.length_c   1.000
_cell.angle_alpha   90.00
_cell.angle_beta   90.00
_cell.angle_gamma   90.00
#
_symmetry.space_group_name_H-M   'P 1'
#
loop_
_entity.id
_entity.type
_entity.pdbx_description
1 polymer ?
#
loop_
_entity_poly.entity_id
_entity_poly.type
_entity_poly.pdbx_seq_one_letter_code
_entity_poly.pdbx_strand_id
1 'polypeptide(L)' 'MEIAREWVKNIFIIIVAISFVEILLPAGAMKKYLKFIFSLVIMAIILSPLAILME' A
#
# COMPACT_ATOMS: atom_id res chain seq x y z
N MET A 1 19.78 8.28 1.65
CA MET A 1 19.80 6.79 1.76
C MET A 1 18.85 6.31 2.85
N GLU A 2 18.91 6.88 4.07
CA GLU A 2 17.99 6.55 5.19
C GLU A 2 16.51 6.64 4.80
N ILE A 3 16.07 7.79 4.27
CA ILE A 3 14.66 8.06 3.91
C ILE A 3 14.15 7.07 2.86
N ALA A 4 14.94 6.82 1.79
CA ALA A 4 14.57 5.87 0.75
C ALA A 4 14.48 4.43 1.29
N ARG A 5 15.42 4.04 2.18
CA ARG A 5 15.42 2.71 2.83
C ARG A 5 14.19 2.53 3.71
N GLU A 6 13.86 3.54 4.51
CA GLU A 6 12.70 3.52 5.40
C GLU A 6 11.39 3.51 4.61
N TRP A 7 11.30 4.30 3.54
CA TRP A 7 10.17 4.29 2.63
C TRP A 7 9.93 2.92 1.98
N VAL A 8 10.98 2.28 1.45
CA VAL A 8 10.88 0.92 0.89
C VAL A 8 10.47 -0.10 1.97
N LYS A 9 11.04 -0.01 3.17
CA LYS A 9 10.65 -0.87 4.30
C LYS A 9 9.17 -0.70 4.65
N ASN A 10 8.67 0.53 4.66
CA ASN A 10 7.27 0.82 4.96
C ASN A 10 6.33 0.28 3.88
N ILE A 11 6.69 0.38 2.58
CA ILE A 11 5.95 -0.26 1.49
C ILE A 11 5.87 -1.77 1.71
N PHE A 12 7.00 -2.40 2.01
CA PHE A 12 7.05 -3.85 2.24
C PHE A 12 6.12 -4.27 3.39
N ILE A 13 6.16 -3.57 4.52
CA ILE A 13 5.29 -3.85 5.68
C ILE A 13 3.81 -3.70 5.29
N ILE A 14 3.45 -2.64 4.56
CA ILE A 14 2.06 -2.41 4.12
C ILE A 14 1.57 -3.53 3.20
N ILE A 15 2.40 -3.98 2.25
CA ILE A 15 2.04 -5.03 1.29
C ILE A 15 1.80 -6.35 2.03
N VAL A 16 2.67 -6.70 2.98
CA VAL A 16 2.50 -7.90 3.81
C VAL A 16 1.21 -7.82 4.61
N ALA A 17 0.94 -6.70 5.27
CA ALA A 17 -0.29 -6.50 6.04
C ALA A 17 -1.55 -6.62 5.17
N ILE A 18 -1.58 -5.97 4.00
CA ILE A 18 -2.69 -6.06 3.04
C ILE A 18 -2.89 -7.49 2.57
N SER A 19 -1.81 -8.23 2.31
CA SER A 19 -1.87 -9.63 1.88
C SER A 19 -2.57 -10.51 2.92
N PHE A 20 -2.31 -10.30 4.21
CA PHE A 20 -3.05 -10.98 5.27
C PHE A 20 -4.54 -10.63 5.25
N VAL A 21 -4.88 -9.35 5.09
CA VAL A 21 -6.28 -8.93 5.00
C VAL A 21 -6.98 -9.57 3.81
N GLU A 22 -6.34 -9.63 2.63
CA GLU A 22 -6.93 -10.26 1.44
C GLU A 22 -7.28 -11.74 1.60
N ILE A 23 -6.49 -12.47 2.41
CA ILE A 23 -6.73 -13.88 2.73
C ILE A 23 -7.97 -14.01 3.62
N LEU A 24 -8.15 -13.09 4.58
CA LEU A 24 -9.29 -13.08 5.48
C LEU A 24 -10.59 -12.62 4.80
N LEU A 25 -10.50 -11.89 3.68
CA LEU A 25 -11.67 -11.35 3.01
C LEU A 25 -12.52 -12.44 2.33
N PRO A 26 -13.82 -12.54 2.69
CA PRO A 26 -14.73 -13.51 2.08
C PRO A 26 -14.93 -13.21 0.59
N ALA A 27 -15.25 -14.25 -0.18
CA ALA A 27 -15.53 -14.11 -1.60
C ALA A 27 -16.78 -13.23 -1.84
N GLY A 28 -16.75 -12.42 -2.90
CA GLY A 28 -17.89 -11.59 -3.31
C GLY A 28 -17.48 -10.19 -3.76
N ALA A 29 -18.49 -9.34 -4.00
CA ALA A 29 -18.30 -7.98 -4.51
C ALA A 29 -17.43 -7.13 -3.57
N MET A 30 -17.56 -7.30 -2.25
CA MET A 30 -16.77 -6.57 -1.25
C MET A 30 -15.26 -6.80 -1.40
N LYS A 31 -14.85 -8.03 -1.75
CA LYS A 31 -13.44 -8.35 -1.99
C LYS A 31 -12.86 -7.54 -3.15
N LYS A 32 -13.64 -7.33 -4.22
CA LYS A 32 -13.21 -6.53 -5.38
C LYS A 32 -13.05 -5.06 -5.03
N TYR A 33 -13.99 -4.49 -4.28
CA TYR A 33 -13.92 -3.09 -3.85
C TYR A 33 -12.72 -2.84 -2.91
N LEU A 34 -12.50 -3.73 -1.94
CA LEU A 34 -11.37 -3.61 -1.01
C LEU A 34 -10.02 -3.79 -1.72
N LYS A 35 -9.90 -4.73 -2.66
CA LYS A 35 -8.71 -4.86 -3.52
C LYS A 35 -8.38 -3.56 -4.26
N PHE A 36 -9.40 -2.90 -4.79
CA PHE A 36 -9.22 -1.63 -5.48
C PHE A 36 -8.74 -0.53 -4.52
N ILE A 37 -9.37 -0.42 -3.34
CA ILE A 37 -8.96 0.54 -2.31
C ILE A 37 -7.50 0.30 -1.86
N PHE A 38 -7.12 -0.96 -1.59
CA PHE A 38 -5.74 -1.29 -1.23
C PHE A 38 -4.75 -0.94 -2.33
N SER A 39 -5.13 -1.11 -3.61
CA SER A 39 -4.29 -0.71 -4.74
C SER A 39 -4.06 0.81 -4.76
N LEU A 40 -5.10 1.61 -4.47
CA LEU A 40 -4.98 3.07 -4.35
C LEU A 40 -4.09 3.48 -3.17
N VAL A 41 -4.21 2.81 -2.02
CA VAL A 41 -3.36 3.05 -0.85
C VAL A 41 -1.90 2.76 -1.17
N ILE A 42 -1.61 1.62 -1.80
CA ILE A 42 -0.25 1.27 -2.23
C ILE A 42 0.30 2.31 -3.20
N MET A 43 -0.51 2.72 -4.19
CA MET A 43 -0.13 3.77 -5.15
C MET A 43 0.23 5.08 -4.43
N ALA A 44 -0.60 5.53 -3.49
CA ALA A 44 -0.35 6.76 -2.75
C ALA A 44 0.96 6.70 -1.95
N ILE A 45 1.26 5.57 -1.32
CA ILE A 45 2.51 5.37 -0.58
C ILE A 45 3.71 5.37 -1.53
N ILE A 46 3.59 4.73 -2.69
CA ILE A 46 4.63 4.74 -3.73
C ILE A 46 4.90 6.16 -4.23
N LEU A 47 3.85 6.97 -4.39
CA LEU A 47 3.98 8.35 -4.86
C LEU A 47 4.39 9.33 -3.75
N SER A 48 4.39 8.94 -2.47
CA SER A 48 4.72 9.83 -1.35
C SER A 48 6.07 10.55 -1.46
N PRO A 49 7.15 9.99 -2.04
CA PRO A 49 8.40 10.73 -2.22
C PRO A 49 8.26 11.91 -3.19
N LEU A 50 7.29 11.89 -4.11
CA LEU A 50 7.03 13.01 -5.01
C LEU A 50 6.52 14.25 -4.27
N ALA A 51 5.80 14.05 -3.16
CA ALA A 51 5.37 15.17 -2.32
C ALA A 51 6.56 15.92 -1.72
N ILE A 52 7.64 15.19 -1.37
CA ILE A 52 8.90 15.77 -0.87
C ILE A 52 9.62 16.57 -1.97
N LEU A 53 9.43 16.21 -3.24
CA LEU A 53 10.06 16.90 -4.39
C LEU A 53 9.29 18.15 -4.84
N MET A 54 8.04 18.31 -4.40
CA MET A 54 7.17 19.42 -4.77
C MET A 54 7.21 20.56 -3.75
N GLU A 55 7.81 20.35 -2.58
CA GLU A 55 8.18 21.37 -1.60
C GLU A 55 9.62 21.84 -1.83
#